data_AF-A0A1W9HDE7-F1
#
_entry.id   AF-A0A1W9HDE7-F1
#
_cell.length_a   1.000
_cell.length_b   1.000
_cell.length_c   1.000
_cell.angle_alpha   90.00
_cell.angle_beta   90.00
_cell.angle_gamma   90.00
#
_symmetry.space_group_name_H-M   'P 1'
#
loop_
_entity.id
_entity.type
_entity.pdbx_description
1 polymer ?
#
loop_
_entity_poly.entity_id
_entity_poly.type
_entity_poly.pdbx_seq_one_letter_code
_entity_poly.pdbx_strand_id
1 'polypeptide(L)'
;MTRATVLQEVRQMRFEELYARRQRRDLTMAAAEMLGVTERTFRRWSTRYEAEGIEGLEDRRLGRVSARAVPVDEALQMVTLYESQYTGWTVKHFYERWQAEHGGQRSYTWTKNRLQTAGHVVRAPRRGAHRKKRPRKPLPGMMLHQDGSTHEWVPGCQWDLIVCQGSSKCPQFGSSKIPYPH
;
A
#
# COMPACT_ATOMS: atom_id res chain seq x y z
N MET A 1 -4.37 20.29 -5.32
CA MET A 1 -3.52 20.15 -4.12
C MET A 1 -3.26 18.66 -3.85
N THR A 2 -2.07 18.29 -3.41
CA THR A 2 -1.76 16.89 -3.08
C THR A 2 -2.10 16.60 -1.62
N ARG A 3 -2.30 15.32 -1.25
CA ARG A 3 -2.49 14.96 0.17
C ARG A 3 -1.33 15.46 1.04
N ALA A 4 -0.11 15.45 0.52
CA ALA A 4 1.06 15.88 1.25
C ALA A 4 1.06 17.40 1.52
N THR A 5 0.62 18.22 0.56
CA THR A 5 0.49 19.67 0.76
C THR A 5 -0.59 19.99 1.80
N VAL A 6 -1.74 19.32 1.73
CA VAL A 6 -2.80 19.49 2.74
C VAL A 6 -2.33 19.10 4.14
N LEU A 7 -1.60 17.99 4.28
CA LEU A 7 -1.03 17.59 5.58
C LEU A 7 0.01 18.58 6.09
N GLN A 8 0.80 19.20 5.21
CA GLN A 8 1.74 20.25 5.59
C GLN A 8 1.00 21.47 6.14
N GLU A 9 -0.03 21.95 5.43
CA GLU A 9 -0.85 23.11 5.82
C GLU A 9 -1.52 22.86 7.18
N VAL A 10 -2.18 21.71 7.35
CA VAL A 10 -2.83 21.35 8.63
C VAL A 10 -1.83 21.29 9.77
N ARG A 11 -0.62 20.76 9.53
CA ARG A 11 0.44 20.72 10.54
C ARG A 11 0.93 22.12 10.90
N GLN A 12 1.12 23.01 9.93
CA GLN A 12 1.53 24.41 10.17
C GLN A 12 0.49 25.12 11.04
N MET A 13 -0.78 25.07 10.65
CA MET A 13 -1.89 25.66 11.39
C MET A 13 -1.95 25.14 12.84
N ARG A 14 -1.89 23.82 13.03
CA ARG A 14 -1.92 23.20 14.37
C ARG A 14 -0.69 23.55 15.20
N PHE A 15 0.48 23.63 14.57
CA PHE A 15 1.71 24.01 15.26
C PHE A 15 1.63 25.45 15.77
N GLU A 16 1.20 26.40 14.94
CA GLU A 16 1.06 27.81 15.34
C GLU A 16 0.10 27.98 16.52
N GLU A 17 -1.07 27.34 16.46
CA GLU A 17 -2.07 27.34 17.53
C GLU A 17 -1.45 26.89 18.87
N LEU A 18 -0.76 25.75 18.84
CA LEU A 18 -0.16 25.14 20.04
C LEU A 18 1.08 25.90 20.51
N TYR A 19 1.86 26.46 19.61
CA TYR A 19 3.01 27.31 19.93
C TYR A 19 2.56 28.59 20.63
N ALA A 20 1.51 29.26 20.15
CA ALA A 20 0.96 30.46 20.79
C ALA A 20 0.42 30.19 22.20
N ARG A 21 -0.25 29.05 22.41
CA ARG A 21 -0.70 28.61 23.76
C ARG A 21 0.48 28.28 24.68
N ARG A 22 1.55 27.71 24.13
CA ARG A 22 2.78 27.45 24.89
C ARG A 22 3.50 28.73 25.31
N GLN A 23 3.51 29.74 24.44
CA GLN A 23 4.12 31.04 24.74
C GLN A 23 3.36 31.79 25.84
N ARG A 24 2.03 31.65 25.88
CA ARG A 24 1.17 32.15 26.99
C ARG A 24 1.28 31.36 28.29
N ARG A 25 2.07 30.27 28.30
CA ARG A 25 2.21 29.30 29.41
C ARG A 25 0.92 28.55 29.76
N ASP A 26 -0.06 28.53 28.86
CA ASP A 26 -1.30 27.74 29.02
C ASP A 26 -1.01 26.23 28.87
N LEU A 27 0.03 25.89 28.12
CA LEU A 27 0.49 24.53 27.87
C LEU A 27 2.01 24.50 27.91
N THR A 28 2.62 23.48 28.52
CA THR A 28 4.08 23.28 28.45
C THR A 28 4.39 22.05 27.60
N MET A 29 4.46 20.88 28.22
CA MET A 29 4.77 19.62 27.52
C MET A 29 3.60 19.08 26.69
N ALA A 30 2.37 19.42 27.07
CA ALA A 30 1.16 18.94 26.40
C ALA A 30 1.03 19.40 24.94
N ALA A 31 1.70 20.49 24.54
CA ALA A 31 1.67 20.99 23.17
C ALA A 31 2.26 19.99 22.15
N ALA A 32 3.34 19.29 22.52
CA ALA A 32 3.96 18.29 21.65
C ALA A 32 3.05 17.05 21.48
N GLU A 33 2.46 16.60 22.58
CA GLU A 33 1.54 15.47 22.61
C GLU A 33 0.28 15.72 21.78
N MET A 34 -0.33 16.91 21.91
CA MET A 34 -1.51 17.31 21.12
C MET A 34 -1.22 17.37 19.62
N LEU A 35 0.01 17.69 19.23
CA LEU A 35 0.45 17.68 17.83
C LEU A 35 0.84 16.28 17.33
N GLY A 36 0.91 15.28 18.22
CA GLY A 36 1.32 13.92 17.90
C GLY A 36 2.82 13.77 17.62
N VAL A 37 3.67 14.62 18.22
CA VAL A 37 5.12 14.60 18.04
C VAL A 37 5.85 14.53 19.38
N THR A 38 7.13 14.18 19.35
CA THR A 38 7.97 14.23 20.55
C THR A 38 8.34 15.66 20.93
N GLU A 39 8.55 15.92 22.23
CA GLU A 39 8.97 17.25 22.74
C GLU A 39 10.25 17.75 22.05
N ARG A 40 11.21 16.86 21.76
CA ARG A 40 12.43 17.21 21.00
C ARG A 40 12.10 17.74 19.60
N THR A 41 11.12 17.13 18.93
CA THR A 41 10.68 17.56 17.60
C THR A 41 9.99 18.91 17.67
N PHE A 42 9.11 19.09 18.66
CA PHE A 42 8.41 20.35 18.90
C PHE A 42 9.38 21.50 19.16
N ARG A 43 10.40 21.31 20.02
CA ARG A 43 11.45 22.31 20.28
C ARG A 43 12.23 22.66 19.02
N ARG A 44 12.65 21.65 18.25
CA ARG A 44 13.37 21.87 16.98
C ARG A 44 12.53 22.65 15.97
N TRP A 45 11.22 22.46 15.97
CA TRP A 45 10.29 23.24 15.14
C TRP A 45 10.09 24.65 15.68
N SER A 46 10.03 24.83 17.00
CA SER A 46 9.97 26.14 17.66
C SER A 46 11.17 27.01 17.29
N THR A 47 12.39 26.48 17.40
CA THR A 47 13.61 27.21 17.01
C THR A 47 13.61 27.62 15.54
N ARG A 48 13.10 26.75 14.65
CA ARG A 48 12.99 27.08 13.22
C ARG A 48 11.91 28.11 12.95
N TYR A 49 10.78 28.01 13.63
CA TYR A 49 9.68 28.96 13.52
C TYR A 49 10.07 30.34 14.05
N GLU A 50 10.86 30.42 15.11
CA GLU A 50 11.40 31.68 15.63
C GLU A 50 12.38 32.36 14.65
N ALA A 51 13.15 31.57 13.89
CA ALA A 51 14.14 32.08 12.95
C ALA A 51 13.57 32.39 11.56
N GLU A 52 12.66 31.55 11.05
CA GLU A 52 12.19 31.54 9.66
C GLU A 52 10.65 31.70 9.55
N GLY A 53 9.92 31.81 10.66
CA GLY A 53 8.45 31.87 10.66
C GLY A 53 7.80 30.57 10.17
N ILE A 54 6.62 30.68 9.53
CA ILE A 54 5.87 29.55 8.95
C ILE A 54 6.72 28.77 7.93
N GLU A 55 7.57 29.46 7.17
CA GLU A 55 8.43 28.88 6.14
C GLU A 55 9.41 27.85 6.73
N GLY A 56 9.88 28.07 7.97
CA GLY A 56 10.76 27.13 8.68
C GLY A 56 10.13 25.77 9.01
N LEU A 57 8.81 25.70 8.94
CA LEU A 57 8.05 24.47 9.14
C LEU A 57 7.83 23.70 7.84
N GLU A 58 8.02 24.31 6.67
CA GLU A 58 7.75 23.66 5.38
C GLU A 58 8.57 22.37 5.18
N ASP A 59 7.94 21.36 4.60
CA ASP A 59 8.71 20.22 4.10
C ASP A 59 9.35 20.61 2.77
N ARG A 60 10.63 20.98 2.82
CA ARG A 60 11.43 21.39 1.65
C ARG A 60 11.54 20.31 0.56
N ARG A 61 11.06 19.09 0.79
CA ARG A 61 10.92 18.05 -0.24
C ARG A 61 9.65 18.23 -1.06
N LEU A 62 8.59 18.80 -0.49
CA LEU A 62 7.34 19.08 -1.20
C LEU A 62 7.60 20.20 -2.22
N GLY A 63 7.16 19.98 -3.46
CA GLY A 63 7.39 20.89 -4.58
C GLY A 63 8.70 20.67 -5.35
N ARG A 64 9.70 19.96 -4.78
CA ARG A 64 10.92 19.61 -5.54
C ARG A 64 10.71 18.33 -6.35
N VAL A 65 10.93 18.43 -7.66
CA VAL A 65 11.05 17.25 -8.52
C VAL A 65 12.28 16.47 -8.09
N SER A 66 12.13 15.15 -7.95
CA SER A 66 13.26 14.28 -7.63
C SER A 66 14.34 14.41 -8.70
N ALA A 67 15.61 14.53 -8.31
CA ALA A 67 16.73 14.48 -9.25
C ALA A 67 16.80 13.17 -10.05
N ARG A 68 16.12 12.11 -9.57
CA ARG A 68 15.99 10.82 -10.26
C ARG A 68 14.73 10.73 -11.13
N ALA A 69 13.93 11.79 -11.21
CA ALA A 69 12.76 11.80 -12.07
C ALA A 69 13.20 11.71 -13.53
N VAL A 70 12.46 10.92 -14.31
CA VAL A 70 12.69 10.84 -15.75
C VAL A 70 12.36 12.20 -16.37
N PRO A 71 13.21 12.71 -17.28
CA PRO A 71 12.93 13.95 -18.00
C PRO A 71 11.53 13.96 -18.59
N VAL A 72 10.88 15.13 -18.53
CA VAL A 72 9.48 15.27 -18.95
C VAL A 72 9.33 14.95 -20.44
N ASP A 73 10.30 15.35 -21.26
CA ASP A 73 10.29 15.15 -22.71
C ASP A 73 10.32 13.66 -23.08
N GLU A 74 11.18 12.87 -22.44
CA GLU A 74 11.23 11.41 -22.66
C GLU A 74 9.91 10.75 -22.23
N ALA A 75 9.36 11.19 -21.10
CA ALA A 75 8.10 10.68 -20.60
C ALA A 75 6.91 11.05 -21.49
N LEU A 76 6.96 12.20 -22.16
CA LEU A 76 5.96 12.67 -23.12
C LEU A 76 6.10 11.92 -24.46
N GLN A 77 7.32 11.75 -24.95
CA GLN A 77 7.61 11.03 -26.18
C GLN A 77 7.07 9.60 -26.11
N MET A 78 7.33 8.89 -25.01
CA MET A 78 6.85 7.52 -24.82
C MET A 78 5.31 7.43 -24.82
N VAL A 79 4.64 8.38 -24.16
CA VAL A 79 3.16 8.43 -24.11
C VAL A 79 2.58 8.75 -25.48
N THR A 80 3.15 9.73 -26.19
CA THR A 80 2.72 10.15 -27.54
C THR A 80 2.90 9.02 -28.55
N LEU A 81 3.99 8.25 -28.43
CA LEU A 81 4.21 7.06 -29.25
C LEU A 81 3.14 6.00 -28.99
N TYR A 82 2.79 5.76 -27.73
CA TYR A 82 1.70 4.83 -27.41
C TYR A 82 0.38 5.30 -28.03
N GLU A 83 0.03 6.57 -27.85
CA GLU A 83 -1.18 7.19 -28.39
C GLU A 83 -1.27 7.06 -29.92
N SER A 84 -0.18 7.37 -30.62
CA SER A 84 -0.17 7.41 -32.09
C SER A 84 -0.15 6.05 -32.76
N GLN A 85 0.51 5.04 -32.16
CA GLN A 85 0.80 3.78 -32.87
C GLN A 85 0.38 2.51 -32.13
N TYR A 86 0.20 2.56 -30.81
CA TYR A 86 -0.01 1.36 -29.99
C TYR A 86 -1.25 1.47 -29.09
N THR A 87 -2.20 2.33 -29.44
CA THR A 87 -3.46 2.48 -28.71
C THR A 87 -4.18 1.14 -28.62
N GLY A 88 -4.59 0.75 -27.41
CA GLY A 88 -5.26 -0.52 -27.14
C GLY A 88 -4.33 -1.71 -26.90
N TRP A 89 -3.02 -1.57 -27.10
CA TRP A 89 -2.08 -2.65 -26.80
C TRP A 89 -1.92 -2.87 -25.30
N THR A 90 -1.61 -4.12 -24.92
CA THR A 90 -1.22 -4.40 -23.55
C THR A 90 0.12 -3.73 -23.23
N VAL A 91 0.29 -3.28 -21.98
CA VAL A 91 1.54 -2.63 -21.53
C VAL A 91 2.75 -3.53 -21.75
N LYS A 92 2.58 -4.86 -21.65
CA LYS A 92 3.67 -5.81 -21.85
C LYS A 92 4.18 -5.75 -23.29
N HIS A 93 3.29 -5.86 -24.27
CA HIS A 93 3.67 -5.83 -25.68
C HIS A 93 4.22 -4.48 -26.10
N PHE A 94 3.61 -3.40 -25.63
CA PHE A 94 4.16 -2.07 -25.89
C PHE A 94 5.56 -1.91 -25.27
N TYR A 95 5.77 -2.37 -24.03
CA TYR A 95 7.09 -2.32 -23.38
C TYR A 95 8.15 -3.08 -24.18
N GLU A 96 7.85 -4.30 -24.64
CA GLU A 96 8.77 -5.09 -25.48
C GLU A 96 9.13 -4.35 -26.78
N ARG A 97 8.13 -3.74 -27.46
CA ARG A 97 8.33 -2.98 -28.69
C ARG A 97 9.07 -1.65 -28.47
N TRP A 98 8.78 -0.98 -27.36
CA TRP A 98 9.46 0.24 -26.93
C TRP A 98 10.95 0.01 -26.71
N GLN A 99 11.33 -1.10 -26.08
CA GLN A 99 12.74 -1.45 -25.90
C GLN A 99 13.42 -1.84 -27.21
N ALA A 100 12.77 -2.69 -28.00
CA ALA A 100 13.37 -3.26 -29.21
C ALA A 100 13.53 -2.25 -30.36
N GLU A 101 12.52 -1.41 -30.60
CA GLU A 101 12.48 -0.56 -31.81
C GLU A 101 12.71 0.92 -31.51
N HIS A 102 12.45 1.37 -30.28
CA HIS A 102 12.47 2.80 -29.93
C HIS A 102 13.57 3.14 -28.92
N GLY A 103 14.47 2.19 -28.64
CA GLY A 103 15.64 2.40 -27.76
C GLY A 103 15.27 2.63 -26.30
N GLY A 104 14.08 2.22 -25.87
CA GLY A 104 13.58 2.43 -24.52
C GLY A 104 14.44 1.77 -23.43
N GLN A 105 15.01 2.55 -22.53
CA GLN A 105 15.86 2.03 -21.43
C GLN A 105 15.15 1.95 -20.07
N ARG A 106 13.90 2.39 -20.00
CA ARG A 106 13.14 2.44 -18.74
C ARG A 106 12.57 1.08 -18.39
N SER A 107 12.27 0.88 -17.10
CA SER A 107 11.73 -0.38 -16.60
C SER A 107 10.24 -0.53 -16.89
N TYR A 108 9.77 -1.77 -16.97
CA TYR A 108 8.37 -2.09 -17.19
C TYR A 108 7.42 -1.35 -16.23
N THR A 109 7.78 -1.32 -14.94
CA THR A 109 6.98 -0.65 -13.90
C THR A 109 6.85 0.84 -14.17
N TRP A 110 7.91 1.50 -14.63
CA TRP A 110 7.86 2.91 -14.99
C TRP A 110 6.94 3.14 -16.18
N THR A 111 7.11 2.38 -17.28
CA THR A 111 6.28 2.47 -18.48
C THR A 111 4.81 2.26 -18.14
N LYS A 112 4.50 1.20 -17.39
CA LYS A 112 3.15 0.91 -16.89
C LYS A 112 2.57 2.08 -16.11
N ASN A 113 3.28 2.56 -15.09
CA ASN A 113 2.77 3.64 -14.24
C ASN A 113 2.55 4.92 -15.03
N ARG A 114 3.43 5.22 -16.00
CA ARG A 114 3.32 6.42 -16.82
C ARG A 114 2.11 6.36 -17.76
N LEU A 115 1.90 5.24 -18.46
CA LEU A 115 0.70 5.04 -19.29
C LEU A 115 -0.60 5.05 -18.47
N GLN A 116 -0.59 4.51 -17.26
CA GLN A 116 -1.74 4.59 -16.35
C GLN A 116 -2.01 6.02 -15.86
N THR A 117 -0.96 6.79 -15.62
CA THR A 117 -1.10 8.20 -15.19
C THR A 117 -1.61 9.07 -16.34
N ALA A 118 -1.23 8.74 -17.57
CA ALA A 118 -1.75 9.39 -18.79
C ALA A 118 -3.17 8.95 -19.18
N GLY A 119 -3.76 7.95 -18.51
CA GLY A 119 -5.13 7.49 -18.76
C GLY A 119 -5.27 6.42 -19.84
N HIS A 120 -4.20 6.05 -20.54
CA HIS A 120 -4.23 5.05 -21.61
C HIS A 120 -4.46 3.62 -21.16
N VAL A 121 -4.09 3.33 -19.92
CA VAL A 121 -4.20 1.99 -19.35
C VAL A 121 -4.97 2.07 -18.05
N VAL A 122 -6.09 1.36 -18.00
CA VAL A 122 -6.89 1.27 -16.78
C VAL A 122 -6.12 0.47 -15.72
N ARG A 123 -6.11 0.99 -14.49
CA ARG A 123 -5.60 0.23 -13.34
C ARG A 123 -6.52 -0.94 -13.06
N ALA A 124 -5.99 -2.15 -13.22
CA ALA A 124 -6.71 -3.35 -12.81
C ALA A 124 -7.10 -3.25 -11.32
N PRO A 125 -8.29 -3.73 -10.94
CA PRO A 125 -8.71 -3.76 -9.56
C PRO A 125 -7.69 -4.55 -8.74
N ARG A 126 -7.44 -4.07 -7.51
CA ARG A 126 -6.50 -4.71 -6.61
C ARG A 126 -6.96 -6.15 -6.37
N ARG A 127 -6.10 -7.13 -6.69
CA ARG A 127 -6.33 -8.53 -6.33
C ARG A 127 -6.56 -8.63 -4.82
N GLY A 128 -7.46 -9.52 -4.42
CA GLY A 128 -7.75 -9.76 -3.00
C GLY A 128 -6.45 -10.00 -2.22
N ALA A 129 -6.44 -9.62 -0.94
CA ALA A 129 -5.27 -9.77 -0.10
C ALA A 129 -4.76 -11.23 -0.13
N HIS A 130 -3.47 -11.41 -0.44
CA HIS A 130 -2.80 -12.69 -0.31
C HIS A 130 -2.82 -13.07 1.17
N ARG A 131 -3.54 -14.16 1.49
CA ARG A 131 -3.95 -14.58 2.85
C ARG A 131 -5.01 -13.67 3.47
N LYS A 132 -6.28 -14.09 3.39
CA LYS A 132 -7.39 -13.48 4.14
C LYS A 132 -7.44 -14.07 5.54
N LYS A 133 -7.32 -13.23 6.57
CA LYS A 133 -7.46 -13.66 7.97
C LYS A 133 -8.93 -14.03 8.23
N ARG A 134 -9.17 -15.20 8.80
CA ARG A 134 -10.52 -15.60 9.23
C ARG A 134 -10.97 -14.65 10.36
N PRO A 135 -12.25 -14.23 10.40
CA PRO A 135 -12.77 -13.48 11.53
C PRO A 135 -12.62 -14.29 12.81
N ARG A 136 -12.34 -13.62 13.94
CA ARG A 136 -12.32 -14.29 15.25
C ARG A 136 -13.73 -14.78 15.58
N LYS A 137 -13.84 -15.99 16.09
CA LYS A 137 -15.11 -16.51 16.62
C LYS A 137 -15.33 -15.95 18.04
N PRO A 138 -16.59 -15.78 18.47
CA PRO A 138 -16.90 -15.11 19.74
C PRO A 138 -16.41 -15.89 20.97
N LEU A 139 -16.37 -17.23 20.88
CA LEU A 139 -15.88 -18.09 21.96
C LEU A 139 -14.71 -18.96 21.48
N PRO A 140 -13.76 -19.30 22.37
CA PRO A 140 -12.78 -20.36 22.13
C PRO A 140 -13.49 -21.67 21.74
N GLY A 141 -12.95 -22.43 20.79
CA GLY A 141 -13.55 -23.70 20.36
C GLY A 141 -14.38 -23.65 19.09
N MET A 142 -15.04 -22.53 18.82
CA MET A 142 -15.95 -22.37 17.69
C MET A 142 -15.25 -22.23 16.33
N MET A 143 -13.92 -22.14 16.32
CA MET A 143 -13.14 -22.16 15.09
C MET A 143 -12.88 -23.61 14.69
N LEU A 144 -13.49 -24.05 13.59
CA LEU A 144 -13.21 -25.32 12.94
C LEU A 144 -11.94 -25.21 12.10
N HIS A 145 -10.97 -26.05 12.42
CA HIS A 145 -9.81 -26.33 11.59
C HIS A 145 -10.11 -27.59 10.79
N GLN A 146 -10.14 -27.47 9.47
CA GLN A 146 -10.19 -28.62 8.57
C GLN A 146 -8.84 -28.68 7.87
N ASP A 147 -8.20 -29.83 7.96
CA ASP A 147 -6.96 -30.12 7.26
C ASP A 147 -7.15 -31.39 6.42
N GLY A 148 -6.46 -31.46 5.29
CA GLY A 148 -6.64 -32.51 4.29
C GLY A 148 -5.30 -33.01 3.79
N SER A 149 -5.15 -34.32 3.69
CA SER A 149 -3.93 -34.93 3.15
C SER A 149 -4.25 -36.15 2.29
N THR A 150 -3.70 -36.17 1.08
CA THR A 150 -3.94 -37.24 0.11
C THR A 150 -3.04 -38.44 0.40
N HIS A 151 -3.63 -39.63 0.45
CA HIS A 151 -2.97 -40.89 0.79
C HIS A 151 -3.49 -42.04 -0.08
N GLU A 152 -2.58 -42.94 -0.45
CA GLU A 152 -2.89 -44.15 -1.22
C GLU A 152 -3.11 -45.34 -0.28
N TRP A 153 -4.24 -45.37 0.42
CA TRP A 153 -4.54 -46.47 1.35
C TRP A 153 -4.71 -47.84 0.65
N VAL A 154 -5.03 -47.82 -0.65
CA VAL A 154 -5.14 -49.01 -1.51
C VAL A 154 -4.32 -48.74 -2.77
N PRO A 155 -3.45 -49.68 -3.21
CA PRO A 155 -2.68 -49.50 -4.44
C PRO A 155 -3.57 -49.15 -5.64
N GLY A 156 -3.22 -48.09 -6.35
CA GLY A 156 -3.97 -47.54 -7.48
C GLY A 156 -5.08 -46.55 -7.10
N CYS A 157 -5.35 -46.33 -5.81
CA CYS A 157 -6.46 -45.48 -5.37
C CYS A 157 -5.98 -44.40 -4.39
N GLN A 158 -6.11 -43.13 -4.78
CA GLN A 158 -5.84 -41.98 -3.90
C GLN A 158 -7.10 -41.58 -3.13
N TRP A 159 -6.95 -41.38 -1.82
CA TRP A 159 -8.03 -40.98 -0.92
C TRP A 159 -7.55 -39.83 -0.04
N ASP A 160 -8.42 -38.87 0.24
CA ASP A 160 -8.10 -37.77 1.15
C ASP A 160 -8.48 -38.11 2.59
N LEU A 161 -7.51 -38.03 3.50
CA LEU A 161 -7.77 -37.96 4.93
C LEU A 161 -8.13 -36.52 5.28
N ILE A 162 -9.41 -36.28 5.59
CA ILE A 162 -9.90 -35.00 6.08
C ILE A 162 -10.01 -35.04 7.61
N VAL A 163 -9.21 -34.24 8.29
CA VAL A 163 -9.25 -34.08 9.75
C VAL A 163 -10.00 -32.80 10.09
N CYS A 164 -11.09 -32.94 10.85
CA CYS A 164 -11.84 -31.81 11.40
C CYS A 164 -11.55 -31.66 12.89
N GLN A 165 -10.89 -30.59 13.30
CA GLN A 165 -10.61 -30.29 14.70
C GLN A 165 -11.33 -29.01 15.16
N GLY A 166 -12.15 -29.13 16.20
CA GLY A 166 -12.66 -27.99 16.97
C GLY A 166 -11.62 -27.53 17.99
N SER A 167 -11.56 -26.23 18.29
CA SER A 167 -10.53 -25.66 19.18
C SER A 167 -10.81 -25.87 20.69
N SER A 168 -11.88 -26.58 21.05
CA SER A 168 -12.20 -27.02 22.41
C SER A 168 -12.94 -28.35 22.34
N LYS A 169 -12.81 -29.17 23.39
CA LYS A 169 -13.47 -30.47 23.57
C LYS A 169 -14.99 -30.38 23.32
N CYS A 170 -15.42 -30.58 22.09
CA CYS A 170 -16.77 -31.01 21.74
C CYS A 170 -16.72 -32.53 21.53
N PRO A 171 -17.72 -33.29 22.01
CA PRO A 171 -17.74 -34.73 21.86
C PRO A 171 -17.98 -35.09 20.38
N GLN A 172 -17.04 -35.85 19.82
CA GLN A 172 -17.14 -36.73 18.65
C GLN A 172 -17.93 -36.22 17.44
N PHE A 173 -17.20 -35.80 16.40
CA PHE A 173 -17.69 -35.89 15.02
C PHE A 173 -17.07 -37.14 14.38
N GLY A 174 -17.93 -38.09 14.01
CA GLY A 174 -17.54 -39.36 13.40
C GLY A 174 -16.93 -39.16 12.00
N SER A 175 -16.03 -40.07 11.64
CA SER A 175 -15.42 -40.15 10.32
C SER A 175 -16.42 -40.71 9.30
N SER A 176 -16.91 -39.87 8.40
CA SER A 176 -17.65 -40.33 7.22
C SER A 176 -16.66 -40.60 6.08
N LYS A 177 -16.51 -41.87 5.68
CA LYS A 177 -15.89 -42.23 4.40
C LYS A 177 -16.93 -41.96 3.30
N ILE A 178 -16.69 -40.99 2.44
CA ILE A 178 -17.49 -40.77 1.24
C ILE A 178 -16.72 -41.42 0.08
N PRO A 179 -17.13 -42.60 -0.42
CA PRO A 179 -16.57 -43.13 -1.65
C PRO A 179 -17.09 -42.34 -2.85
N TYR A 180 -16.20 -41.99 -3.77
CA TYR A 180 -16.60 -41.50 -5.09
C TYR A 180 -16.96 -42.69 -5.98
N PRO A 181 -18.08 -42.66 -6.72
CA PRO A 181 -18.31 -43.63 -7.78
C PRO A 181 -17.38 -43.32 -8.97
N HIS A 182 -16.88 -44.38 -9.59
CA HIS A 182 -16.13 -44.33 -10.86
C HIS A 182 -16.99 -43.83 -12.01
#